data_AF-A0A0W8IAQ5-F1
#
_entry.id   AF-A0A0W8IAQ5-F1
#
_cell.length_a   1.000
_cell.length_b   1.000
_cell.length_c   1.000
_cell.angle_alpha   90.00
_cell.angle_beta   90.00
_cell.angle_gamma   90.00
#
_symmetry.space_group_name_H-M   'P 1'
#
loop_
_entity.id
_entity.type
_entity.pdbx_description
1 polymer ?
#
loop_
_entity_poly.entity_id
_entity_poly.type
_entity_poly.pdbx_seq_one_letter_code
_entity_poly.pdbx_strand_id
1 'polypeptide(L)'
;MDMAPGGIPLAEGGEDRDGLEMDVLRLPLGPVLPFWPAGLVLRCTLQGDVVVEAEASVVDGRNNTQDDGAAAAGPHPGPAPAAVVGCDQVMALLALAGAEDAAACARRTRDALLHGDRGAARDAVERLHRTVRRSRLLHWSLRSVLPLGPPALERHELPRHCLGDAHDRLLSRVERIRAEAGGAEPAAVAQPAREDDGAVPWAVLPDLVTGLELASVRLAVASLDLEPHPAVQAVGHG
;
A
#
# COMPACT_ATOMS: atom_id res chain seq x y z
N MET A 1 -42.22 -3.06 11.33
CA MET A 1 -42.60 -1.74 11.88
C MET A 1 -41.36 -0.89 11.75
N ASP A 2 -41.38 0.07 10.85
CA ASP A 2 -40.24 0.93 10.56
C ASP A 2 -40.18 2.02 11.62
N MET A 3 -39.27 1.86 12.58
CA MET A 3 -39.14 2.72 13.75
C MET A 3 -38.01 3.73 13.49
N ALA A 4 -38.32 4.82 12.78
CA ALA A 4 -37.39 5.94 12.61
C ALA A 4 -37.79 7.11 13.56
N PRO A 5 -37.25 7.19 14.79
CA PRO A 5 -37.52 8.33 15.65
C PRO A 5 -36.88 9.59 15.03
N GLY A 6 -37.72 10.54 14.60
CA GLY A 6 -37.27 11.82 14.01
C GLY A 6 -37.00 11.78 12.50
N GLY A 7 -37.37 10.71 11.78
CA GLY A 7 -37.22 10.65 10.32
C GLY A 7 -35.79 10.53 9.82
N ILE A 8 -34.83 10.31 10.73
CA ILE A 8 -33.46 9.94 10.38
C ILE A 8 -33.43 8.41 10.31
N PRO A 9 -33.11 7.82 9.14
CA PRO A 9 -32.97 6.38 9.05
C PRO A 9 -31.85 5.93 10.01
N LEU A 10 -32.18 4.97 10.88
CA LEU A 10 -31.21 4.30 11.73
C LEU A 10 -30.23 3.50 10.85
N ALA A 11 -29.01 3.28 11.35
CA ALA A 11 -28.10 2.35 10.71
C ALA A 11 -28.78 0.97 10.64
N GLU A 12 -28.78 0.34 9.46
CA GLU A 12 -29.30 -1.02 9.29
C GLU A 12 -28.32 -2.00 9.96
N GLY A 13 -28.83 -2.92 10.78
CA GLY A 13 -28.01 -3.93 11.46
C GLY A 13 -27.63 -5.10 10.54
N GLY A 14 -26.54 -5.79 10.87
CA GLY A 14 -26.22 -7.11 10.30
C GLY A 14 -26.11 -8.16 11.41
N GLU A 15 -26.33 -9.43 11.07
CA GLU A 15 -26.23 -10.55 12.03
C GLU A 15 -24.79 -10.70 12.56
N ASP A 16 -24.62 -10.67 13.89
CA ASP A 16 -23.36 -10.94 14.59
C ASP A 16 -23.28 -12.41 15.07
N ARG A 17 -22.07 -12.88 15.45
CA ARG A 17 -21.77 -14.25 15.89
C ARG A 17 -22.54 -14.73 17.12
N ASP A 18 -23.07 -13.81 17.92
CA ASP A 18 -23.86 -14.09 19.12
C ASP A 18 -25.38 -13.96 18.90
N GLY A 19 -25.81 -13.61 17.68
CA GLY A 19 -27.21 -13.39 17.33
C GLY A 19 -27.76 -12.02 17.71
N LEU A 20 -26.91 -11.05 18.06
CA LEU A 20 -27.29 -9.64 18.23
C LEU A 20 -27.10 -8.84 16.93
N GLU A 21 -27.96 -7.86 16.69
CA GLU A 21 -27.80 -6.90 15.60
C GLU A 21 -26.75 -5.86 16.00
N MET A 22 -25.64 -5.78 15.26
CA MET A 22 -24.61 -4.75 15.44
C MET A 22 -24.79 -3.62 14.43
N ASP A 23 -24.57 -2.37 14.88
CA ASP A 23 -24.62 -1.19 14.01
C ASP A 23 -23.61 -1.35 12.85
N VAL A 24 -24.11 -1.20 11.62
CA VAL A 24 -23.27 -1.22 10.42
C VAL A 24 -22.83 0.20 10.08
N LEU A 25 -21.50 0.41 10.00
CA LEU A 25 -20.92 1.68 9.57
C LEU A 25 -20.28 1.54 8.19
N ARG A 26 -20.73 2.35 7.23
CA ARG A 26 -20.10 2.47 5.91
C ARG A 26 -19.08 3.60 5.91
N LEU A 27 -17.80 3.28 5.73
CA LEU A 27 -16.69 4.21 5.80
C LEU A 27 -15.83 4.17 4.51
N PRO A 28 -15.78 5.26 3.73
CA PRO A 28 -14.83 5.36 2.62
C PRO A 28 -13.44 5.78 3.14
N LEU A 29 -12.40 5.07 2.69
CA LEU A 29 -10.99 5.40 2.89
C LEU A 29 -10.38 5.88 1.56
N GLY A 30 -9.73 7.04 1.57
CA GLY A 30 -9.16 7.67 0.37
C GLY A 30 -10.11 8.67 -0.30
N PRO A 31 -9.75 9.23 -1.47
CA PRO A 31 -8.49 9.04 -2.20
C PRO A 31 -7.35 9.96 -1.76
N VAL A 32 -7.62 10.88 -0.81
CA VAL A 32 -6.69 11.93 -0.37
C VAL A 32 -6.16 11.73 1.05
N LEU A 33 -6.24 10.50 1.58
CA LEU A 33 -5.71 10.21 2.90
C LEU A 33 -4.16 10.30 2.90
N PRO A 34 -3.54 10.83 3.97
CA PRO A 34 -2.09 10.83 4.08
C PRO A 34 -1.52 9.41 3.96
N PHE A 35 -0.46 9.26 3.17
CA PHE A 35 0.23 7.98 2.93
C PHE A 35 -0.67 6.88 2.33
N TRP A 36 -1.73 7.29 1.62
CA TRP A 36 -2.63 6.41 0.91
C TRP A 36 -2.30 6.38 -0.59
N PRO A 37 -2.51 5.24 -1.29
CA PRO A 37 -2.34 5.18 -2.73
C PRO A 37 -3.21 6.23 -3.44
N ALA A 38 -2.59 7.05 -4.28
CA ALA A 38 -3.28 8.15 -4.93
C ALA A 38 -4.44 7.63 -5.82
N GLY A 39 -5.61 8.24 -5.68
CA GLY A 39 -6.80 7.89 -6.47
C GLY A 39 -7.56 6.66 -5.98
N LEU A 40 -7.00 5.84 -5.10
CA LEU A 40 -7.69 4.65 -4.57
C LEU A 40 -8.77 5.06 -3.56
N VAL A 41 -9.96 4.51 -3.71
CA VAL A 41 -11.05 4.58 -2.73
C VAL A 41 -11.41 3.17 -2.30
N LEU A 42 -11.30 2.89 -1.01
CA LEU A 42 -11.72 1.64 -0.40
C LEU A 42 -12.95 1.92 0.47
N ARG A 43 -14.13 1.46 0.05
CA ARG A 43 -15.37 1.56 0.82
C ARG A 43 -15.46 0.34 1.72
N CYS A 44 -15.45 0.54 3.02
CA CYS A 44 -15.57 -0.53 4.01
C CYS A 44 -16.95 -0.49 4.65
N THR A 45 -17.56 -1.66 4.82
CA THR A 45 -18.67 -1.90 5.72
C THR A 45 -18.07 -2.47 7.02
N LEU A 46 -18.30 -1.79 8.13
CA LEU A 46 -17.77 -2.13 9.45
C LEU A 46 -18.88 -2.62 10.36
N GLN A 47 -18.58 -3.63 11.16
CA GLN A 47 -19.34 -3.98 12.35
C GLN A 47 -18.39 -3.89 13.54
N GLY A 48 -18.66 -2.93 14.44
CA GLY A 48 -17.66 -2.51 15.43
C GLY A 48 -16.44 -1.89 14.74
N ASP A 49 -15.26 -2.46 14.97
CA ASP A 49 -14.00 -2.08 14.32
C ASP A 49 -13.59 -3.03 13.19
N VAL A 50 -14.32 -4.13 12.95
CA VAL A 50 -13.97 -5.14 11.94
C VAL A 50 -14.62 -4.79 10.60
N VAL A 51 -13.83 -4.87 9.52
CA VAL A 51 -14.32 -4.81 8.15
C VAL A 51 -15.03 -6.12 7.81
N VAL A 52 -16.32 -6.08 7.53
CA VAL A 52 -17.11 -7.26 7.15
C VAL A 52 -17.34 -7.38 5.65
N GLU A 53 -17.24 -6.25 4.94
CA GLU A 53 -17.29 -6.17 3.49
C GLU A 53 -16.47 -4.96 3.04
N ALA A 54 -15.89 -5.06 1.84
CA ALA A 54 -15.17 -3.96 1.25
C ALA A 54 -15.38 -3.91 -0.27
N GLU A 55 -15.25 -2.71 -0.84
CA GLU A 55 -15.22 -2.48 -2.27
C GLU A 55 -14.08 -1.51 -2.59
N ALA A 56 -13.29 -1.82 -3.61
CA ALA A 56 -12.23 -0.93 -4.07
C ALA A 56 -12.64 -0.29 -5.39
N SER A 57 -12.27 0.97 -5.58
CA SER A 57 -12.44 1.70 -6.82
C SER A 57 -11.32 2.71 -6.96
N VAL A 58 -11.03 3.14 -8.19
CA VAL A 58 -10.05 4.19 -8.47
C VAL A 58 -10.80 5.37 -9.05
N VAL A 59 -10.45 6.58 -8.61
CA VAL A 59 -10.98 7.79 -9.21
C VAL A 59 -10.34 7.96 -10.59
N ASP A 60 -11.04 7.48 -11.63
CA ASP A 60 -10.67 7.74 -13.01
C ASP A 60 -10.89 9.22 -13.35
N GLY A 61 -9.85 9.87 -13.88
CA GLY A 61 -9.95 11.22 -14.45
C GLY A 61 -10.67 11.26 -15.81
N ARG A 62 -11.25 10.15 -16.30
CA ARG A 62 -11.88 10.07 -17.63
C ARG A 62 -13.15 9.24 -17.58
N ASN A 63 -14.28 9.93 -17.49
CA ASN A 63 -15.59 9.38 -17.81
C ASN A 63 -15.81 9.39 -19.33
N ASN A 64 -15.78 8.18 -19.91
CA ASN A 64 -16.56 7.75 -21.08
C ASN A 64 -16.16 8.24 -22.49
N THR A 65 -16.32 7.30 -23.43
CA THR A 65 -16.38 7.41 -24.90
C THR A 65 -15.17 7.95 -25.67
N GLN A 66 -14.58 7.06 -26.49
CA GLN A 66 -14.16 7.30 -27.87
C GLN A 66 -13.73 8.75 -28.21
N ASP A 67 -12.43 9.06 -28.15
CA ASP A 67 -11.84 9.95 -29.15
C ASP A 67 -10.34 9.74 -29.26
N ASP A 68 -9.91 9.53 -30.51
CA ASP A 68 -8.53 9.41 -30.93
C ASP A 68 -7.86 10.78 -30.81
N GLY A 69 -6.83 10.87 -29.97
CA GLY A 69 -6.06 12.09 -29.84
C GLY A 69 -4.68 11.79 -29.28
N ALA A 70 -3.72 11.54 -30.18
CA ALA A 70 -2.30 11.49 -29.87
C ALA A 70 -1.84 12.85 -29.33
N ALA A 71 -2.03 13.08 -28.03
CA ALA A 71 -1.48 14.22 -27.32
C ALA A 71 0.02 14.01 -27.15
N ALA A 72 0.80 14.98 -27.63
CA ALA A 72 2.25 14.95 -27.70
C ALA A 72 2.88 14.59 -26.34
N ALA A 73 3.54 13.44 -26.30
CA ALA A 73 4.39 13.01 -25.20
C ALA A 73 5.56 13.99 -25.08
N GLY A 74 5.49 14.91 -24.12
CA GLY A 74 6.67 15.61 -23.63
C GLY A 74 7.68 14.60 -23.06
N PRO A 75 8.92 15.03 -22.73
CA PRO A 75 9.89 14.14 -22.10
C PRO A 75 9.34 13.69 -20.76
N HIS A 76 8.74 12.51 -20.73
CA HIS A 76 8.39 11.86 -19.48
C HIS A 76 9.71 11.52 -18.80
N PRO A 77 9.94 11.91 -17.53
CA PRO A 77 11.00 11.29 -16.77
C PRO A 77 10.76 9.78 -16.85
N GLY A 78 11.78 9.03 -17.24
CA GLY A 78 11.70 7.56 -17.27
C GLY A 78 11.23 7.01 -15.91
N PRO A 79 10.75 5.76 -15.85
CA PRO A 79 10.27 5.18 -14.60
C PRO A 79 11.32 5.37 -13.51
N ALA A 80 10.89 5.89 -12.35
CA ALA A 80 11.78 6.09 -11.22
C ALA A 80 12.43 4.73 -10.84
N PRO A 81 13.69 4.72 -10.39
CA PRO A 81 14.34 3.48 -9.96
C PRO A 81 13.51 2.78 -8.87
N ALA A 82 13.43 1.45 -8.91
CA ALA A 82 12.62 0.66 -7.97
C ALA A 82 12.97 0.96 -6.51
N ALA A 83 14.26 1.13 -6.16
CA ALA A 83 14.67 1.56 -4.82
C ALA A 83 14.10 2.92 -4.38
N VAL A 84 13.89 3.88 -5.29
CA VAL A 84 13.31 5.19 -4.95
C VAL A 84 11.84 5.02 -4.58
N VAL A 85 11.08 4.29 -5.40
CA VAL A 85 9.67 3.96 -5.12
C VAL A 85 9.55 3.15 -3.83
N GLY A 86 10.41 2.16 -3.64
CA GLY A 86 10.48 1.37 -2.42
C GLY A 86 10.76 2.23 -1.18
N CYS A 87 11.61 3.25 -1.28
CA CYS A 87 11.84 4.18 -0.17
C CYS A 87 10.59 4.99 0.19
N ASP A 88 9.81 5.44 -0.79
CA ASP A 88 8.55 6.15 -0.54
C ASP A 88 7.51 5.24 0.14
N GLN A 89 7.42 3.98 -0.27
CA GLN A 89 6.53 3.00 0.35
C GLN A 89 6.96 2.64 1.78
N VAL A 90 8.26 2.45 2.02
CA VAL A 90 8.80 2.23 3.37
C VAL A 90 8.54 3.45 4.26
N MET A 91 8.76 4.66 3.73
CA MET A 91 8.47 5.91 4.44
C MET A 91 6.99 6.00 4.82
N ALA A 92 6.07 5.68 3.89
CA ALA A 92 4.63 5.72 4.11
C ALA A 92 4.19 4.76 5.22
N LEU A 93 4.62 3.50 5.18
CA LEU A 93 4.29 2.51 6.20
C LEU A 93 4.85 2.91 7.58
N LEU A 94 6.10 3.36 7.64
CA LEU A 94 6.72 3.79 8.90
C LEU A 94 6.04 5.02 9.51
N ALA A 95 5.62 5.98 8.67
CA ALA A 95 4.87 7.14 9.14
C ALA A 95 3.49 6.75 9.69
N LEU A 96 2.78 5.82 9.03
CA LEU A 96 1.51 5.29 9.55
C LEU A 96 1.68 4.51 10.85
N ALA A 97 2.80 3.82 11.02
CA ALA A 97 3.14 3.10 12.24
C ALA A 97 3.65 4.00 13.39
N GLY A 98 3.70 5.33 13.20
CA GLY A 98 4.19 6.27 14.22
C GLY A 98 5.71 6.16 14.47
N ALA A 99 6.48 5.80 13.44
CA ALA A 99 7.94 5.65 13.49
C ALA A 99 8.62 6.73 12.65
N GLU A 100 8.41 8.00 12.99
CA GLU A 100 8.79 9.18 12.20
C GLU A 100 10.31 9.26 11.96
N ASP A 101 11.12 8.90 12.95
CA ASP A 101 12.59 8.88 12.82
C ASP A 101 13.06 7.85 11.77
N ALA A 102 12.39 6.69 11.72
CA ALA A 102 12.67 5.67 10.72
C ALA A 102 12.15 6.09 9.34
N ALA A 103 10.97 6.71 9.26
CA ALA A 103 10.45 7.30 8.04
C ALA A 103 11.39 8.40 7.49
N ALA A 104 11.98 9.22 8.36
CA ALA A 104 13.00 10.20 7.97
C ALA A 104 14.29 9.54 7.46
N CYS A 105 14.68 8.38 7.98
CA CYS A 105 15.78 7.59 7.42
C CYS A 105 15.46 7.13 5.98
N ALA A 106 14.26 6.61 5.74
CA ALA A 106 13.81 6.19 4.41
C ALA A 106 13.80 7.36 3.41
N ARG A 107 13.32 8.53 3.83
CA ARG A 107 13.38 9.77 3.03
C ARG A 107 14.81 10.16 2.68
N ARG A 108 15.74 10.13 3.64
CA ARG A 108 17.16 10.43 3.38
C ARG A 108 17.78 9.46 2.38
N THR A 109 17.44 8.17 2.47
CA THR A 109 17.88 7.16 1.49
C THR A 109 17.36 7.51 0.09
N ARG A 110 16.07 7.80 -0.03
CA ARG A 110 15.45 8.22 -1.30
C ARG A 110 16.14 9.44 -1.90
N ASP A 111 16.33 10.48 -1.09
CA ASP A 111 16.92 11.72 -1.55
C ASP A 111 18.38 11.47 -1.99
N ALA A 112 19.17 10.69 -1.25
CA ALA A 112 20.52 10.31 -1.68
C ALA A 112 20.54 9.53 -3.01
N LEU A 113 19.60 8.60 -3.21
CA LEU A 113 19.45 7.86 -4.48
C LEU A 113 19.12 8.80 -5.65
N LEU A 114 18.20 9.75 -5.45
CA LEU A 114 17.82 10.74 -6.46
C LEU A 114 18.98 11.67 -6.83
N HIS A 115 19.87 11.99 -5.89
CA HIS A 115 21.08 12.78 -6.14
C HIS A 115 22.27 11.94 -6.64
N GLY A 116 22.11 10.62 -6.77
CA GLY A 116 23.18 9.72 -7.20
C GLY A 116 24.29 9.49 -6.17
N ASP A 117 24.11 9.91 -4.91
CA ASP A 117 25.08 9.70 -3.84
C ASP A 117 24.92 8.29 -3.25
N ARG A 118 25.60 7.33 -3.91
CA ARG A 118 25.57 5.91 -3.51
C ARG A 118 26.12 5.68 -2.11
N GLY A 119 27.10 6.46 -1.67
CA GLY A 119 27.69 6.34 -0.33
C GLY A 119 26.68 6.72 0.75
N ALA A 120 26.09 7.91 0.61
CA ALA A 120 25.06 8.37 1.54
C ALA A 120 23.81 7.49 1.51
N ALA A 121 23.40 7.01 0.34
CA ALA A 121 22.27 6.08 0.21
C ALA A 121 22.53 4.78 0.98
N ARG A 122 23.71 4.17 0.80
CA ARG A 122 24.13 2.95 1.51
C ARG A 122 24.14 3.14 3.03
N ASP A 123 24.71 4.23 3.51
CA ASP A 123 24.77 4.52 4.94
C ASP A 123 23.39 4.77 5.54
N ALA A 124 22.52 5.49 4.81
CA ALA A 124 21.17 5.78 5.24
C ALA A 124 20.29 4.52 5.30
N VAL A 125 20.36 3.65 4.29
CA VAL A 125 19.58 2.40 4.27
C VAL A 125 20.08 1.40 5.30
N GLU A 126 21.38 1.35 5.58
CA GLU A 126 21.93 0.48 6.62
C GLU A 126 21.49 0.94 8.02
N ARG A 127 21.42 2.25 8.26
CA ARG A 127 20.81 2.79 9.48
C ARG A 127 19.33 2.44 9.59
N LEU A 128 18.56 2.64 8.51
CA LEU A 128 17.14 2.30 8.45
C LEU A 128 16.90 0.82 8.79
N HIS A 129 17.62 -0.08 8.13
CA HIS A 129 17.53 -1.53 8.37
C HIS A 129 17.81 -1.90 9.81
N ARG A 130 18.85 -1.32 10.41
CA ARG A 130 19.19 -1.55 11.82
C ARG A 130 18.11 -1.06 12.76
N THR A 131 17.50 0.10 12.48
CA THR A 131 16.40 0.65 13.26
C THR A 131 15.17 -0.26 13.20
N VAL A 132 14.76 -0.66 12.00
CA VAL A 132 13.62 -1.57 11.78
C VAL A 132 13.84 -2.89 12.51
N ARG A 133 14.99 -3.55 12.28
CA ARG A 133 15.30 -4.86 12.87
C ARG A 133 15.38 -4.86 14.40
N ARG A 134 15.76 -3.73 15.01
CA ARG A 134 15.94 -3.62 16.47
C ARG A 134 14.70 -3.12 17.20
N SER A 135 13.72 -2.56 16.49
CA SER A 135 12.56 -1.95 17.11
C SER A 135 11.51 -3.01 17.46
N ARG A 136 11.41 -3.35 18.75
CA ARG A 136 10.36 -4.25 19.25
C ARG A 136 8.97 -3.66 19.11
N LEU A 137 8.82 -2.35 19.30
CA LEU A 137 7.56 -1.65 19.13
C LEU A 137 7.07 -1.76 17.70
N LEU A 138 7.93 -1.47 16.72
CA LEU A 138 7.58 -1.59 15.31
C LEU A 138 7.22 -3.02 14.93
N HIS A 139 8.00 -3.99 15.41
CA HIS A 139 7.67 -5.40 15.23
C HIS A 139 6.28 -5.70 15.78
N TRP A 140 5.95 -5.31 17.01
CA TRP A 140 4.63 -5.55 17.59
C TRP A 140 3.49 -4.82 16.89
N SER A 141 3.70 -3.58 16.43
CA SER A 141 2.67 -2.79 15.74
C SER A 141 2.33 -3.32 14.35
N LEU A 142 3.29 -3.98 13.68
CA LEU A 142 3.11 -4.50 12.32
C LEU A 142 2.92 -6.01 12.29
N ARG A 143 3.21 -6.70 13.39
CA ARG A 143 3.01 -8.14 13.50
C ARG A 143 1.54 -8.47 13.32
N SER A 144 1.26 -9.51 12.55
CA SER A 144 -0.11 -9.97 12.28
C SER A 144 -0.99 -8.97 11.52
N VAL A 145 -0.44 -7.87 11.01
CA VAL A 145 -1.14 -7.00 10.06
C VAL A 145 -1.11 -7.64 8.67
N LEU A 146 -2.27 -8.07 8.19
CA LEU A 146 -2.46 -8.78 6.92
C LEU A 146 -1.44 -9.94 6.76
N PRO A 147 -1.58 -11.03 7.54
CA PRO A 147 -0.71 -12.19 7.43
C PRO A 147 -1.09 -12.99 6.18
N LEU A 148 -0.15 -13.12 5.24
CA LEU A 148 -0.35 -13.84 3.99
C LEU A 148 0.54 -15.09 3.98
N GLY A 149 -0.11 -16.26 3.94
CA GLY A 149 0.56 -17.54 3.75
C GLY A 149 0.57 -17.97 2.28
N PRO A 150 1.31 -19.04 1.91
CA PRO A 150 1.37 -19.53 0.53
C PRO A 150 -0.01 -19.79 -0.11
N PRO A 151 -1.00 -20.38 0.59
CA PRO A 151 -2.33 -20.57 0.01
C PRO A 151 -3.06 -19.26 -0.32
N ALA A 152 -2.80 -18.18 0.43
CA ALA A 152 -3.41 -16.87 0.14
C ALA A 152 -2.74 -16.21 -1.07
N LEU A 153 -1.41 -16.34 -1.18
CA LEU A 153 -0.68 -15.88 -2.36
C LEU A 153 -1.18 -16.58 -3.62
N GLU A 154 -1.33 -17.90 -3.60
CA GLU A 154 -1.85 -18.67 -4.75
C GLU A 154 -3.29 -18.28 -5.12
N ARG A 155 -4.18 -18.14 -4.14
CA ARG A 155 -5.59 -17.78 -4.39
C ARG A 155 -5.77 -16.41 -5.03
N HIS A 156 -4.94 -15.44 -4.66
CA HIS A 156 -5.05 -14.06 -5.12
C HIS A 156 -3.94 -13.70 -6.13
N GLU A 157 -3.21 -14.70 -6.64
CA GLU A 157 -2.12 -14.55 -7.60
C GLU A 157 -1.08 -13.49 -7.17
N LEU A 158 -0.78 -13.44 -5.87
CA LEU A 158 0.10 -12.43 -5.30
C LEU A 158 1.58 -12.81 -5.44
N PRO A 159 2.46 -11.81 -5.66
CA PRO A 159 3.91 -12.00 -5.68
C PRO A 159 4.44 -12.59 -4.37
N ARG A 160 5.54 -13.36 -4.44
CA ARG A 160 6.17 -13.96 -3.24
C ARG A 160 6.62 -12.96 -2.19
N HIS A 161 6.96 -11.74 -2.60
CA HIS A 161 7.36 -10.69 -1.65
C HIS A 161 6.20 -10.22 -0.74
N CYS A 162 4.95 -10.65 -1.01
CA CYS A 162 3.81 -10.40 -0.13
C CYS A 162 3.72 -11.36 1.07
N LEU A 163 4.49 -12.47 1.06
CA LEU A 163 4.47 -13.48 2.11
C LEU A 163 4.78 -12.88 3.50
N GLY A 164 4.09 -13.38 4.52
CA GLY A 164 4.26 -12.96 5.91
C GLY A 164 3.29 -11.82 6.28
N ASP A 165 3.61 -11.11 7.36
CA ASP A 165 2.85 -9.93 7.78
C ASP A 165 3.49 -8.60 7.30
N ALA A 166 2.91 -7.47 7.68
CA ALA A 166 3.41 -6.16 7.27
C ALA A 166 4.86 -5.90 7.71
N HIS A 167 5.32 -6.50 8.81
CA HIS A 167 6.70 -6.37 9.25
C HIS A 167 7.65 -7.17 8.36
N ASP A 168 7.28 -8.39 7.98
CA ASP A 168 8.08 -9.22 7.07
C ASP A 168 8.23 -8.57 5.69
N ARG A 169 7.13 -8.00 5.17
CA ARG A 169 7.13 -7.22 3.93
C ARG A 169 8.00 -5.97 4.02
N LEU A 170 7.91 -5.23 5.13
CA LEU A 170 8.76 -4.05 5.39
C LEU A 170 10.25 -4.42 5.38
N LEU A 171 10.63 -5.49 6.10
CA LEU A 171 12.02 -5.92 6.18
C LEU A 171 12.55 -6.36 4.80
N SER A 172 11.77 -7.16 4.07
CA SER A 172 12.11 -7.61 2.72
C SER A 172 12.30 -6.45 1.75
N ARG A 173 11.43 -5.42 1.81
CA ARG A 173 11.56 -4.22 0.99
C ARG A 173 12.81 -3.41 1.33
N VAL A 174 13.12 -3.24 2.62
CA VAL A 174 14.37 -2.58 3.04
C VAL A 174 15.60 -3.35 2.57
N GLU A 175 15.58 -4.69 2.59
CA GLU A 175 16.68 -5.51 2.07
C GLU A 175 16.89 -5.35 0.57
N ARG A 176 15.81 -5.28 -0.24
CA ARG A 176 15.89 -4.95 -1.67
C ARG A 176 16.56 -3.60 -1.92
N ILE A 177 16.13 -2.56 -1.20
CA ILE A 177 16.72 -1.21 -1.30
C ILE A 177 18.22 -1.24 -0.93
N ARG A 178 18.62 -2.04 0.08
CA ARG A 178 20.04 -2.20 0.44
C ARG A 178 20.85 -2.86 -0.66
N ALA A 179 20.31 -3.88 -1.31
CA ALA A 179 20.98 -4.57 -2.41
C ALA A 179 21.22 -3.60 -3.59
N GLU A 180 20.20 -2.87 -4.00
CA GLU A 180 20.29 -1.87 -5.08
C GLU A 180 21.26 -0.73 -4.72
N ALA A 181 21.18 -0.17 -3.51
CA ALA A 181 22.10 0.88 -3.05
C ALA A 181 23.56 0.38 -2.93
N GLY A 182 23.76 -0.91 -2.70
CA GLY A 182 25.06 -1.58 -2.68
C GLY A 182 25.68 -1.79 -4.06
N GLY A 183 24.98 -1.43 -5.14
CA GLY A 183 25.44 -1.65 -6.51
C GLY A 183 25.28 -3.08 -6.99
N ALA A 184 24.38 -3.86 -6.38
CA ALA A 184 23.88 -5.06 -7.03
C ALA A 184 23.14 -4.62 -8.29
N GLU A 185 23.74 -4.81 -9.45
CA GLU A 185 23.03 -4.74 -10.72
C GLU A 185 21.81 -5.66 -10.62
N PRO A 186 20.59 -5.22 -11.00
CA PRO A 186 19.46 -6.14 -11.11
C PRO A 186 19.88 -7.20 -12.12
N ALA A 187 20.08 -8.44 -11.65
CA ALA A 187 20.78 -9.48 -12.38
C ALA A 187 20.28 -9.61 -13.82
N ALA A 188 20.99 -8.99 -14.76
CA ALA A 188 20.93 -9.34 -16.16
C ALA A 188 21.70 -10.65 -16.30
N VAL A 189 20.98 -11.77 -16.42
CA VAL A 189 21.28 -13.00 -17.20
C VAL A 189 20.57 -14.23 -16.58
N ALA A 190 19.60 -14.76 -17.34
CA ALA A 190 19.14 -16.16 -17.45
C ALA A 190 18.39 -16.86 -16.29
N GLN A 191 17.06 -16.61 -16.18
CA GLN A 191 15.93 -17.55 -15.95
C GLN A 191 14.65 -16.69 -15.76
N PRO A 192 13.39 -17.18 -15.85
CA PRO A 192 12.20 -16.31 -15.82
C PRO A 192 11.92 -15.81 -14.40
N ALA A 193 12.77 -14.93 -13.88
CA ALA A 193 12.55 -14.19 -12.64
C ALA A 193 11.68 -12.94 -12.85
N ARG A 194 10.88 -12.90 -13.93
CA ARG A 194 9.99 -11.77 -14.28
C ARG A 194 8.54 -11.99 -13.84
N GLU A 195 8.20 -13.15 -13.28
CA GLU A 195 6.83 -13.45 -12.82
C GLU A 195 6.59 -13.07 -11.35
N ASP A 196 7.64 -12.77 -10.56
CA ASP A 196 7.56 -12.64 -9.09
C ASP A 196 7.83 -11.22 -8.54
N ASP A 197 8.07 -10.25 -9.43
CA ASP A 197 8.32 -8.84 -9.11
C ASP A 197 7.18 -7.92 -9.59
N GLY A 198 6.01 -8.51 -9.89
CA GLY A 198 4.81 -7.76 -10.24
C GLY A 198 4.31 -6.97 -9.04
N ALA A 199 3.74 -5.81 -9.28
CA ALA A 199 3.04 -5.08 -8.23
C ALA A 199 1.67 -5.74 -7.96
N VAL A 200 1.08 -5.45 -6.80
CA VAL A 200 -0.18 -6.03 -6.34
C VAL A 200 -1.35 -5.28 -6.99
N PRO A 201 -2.25 -5.96 -7.71
CA PRO A 201 -3.43 -5.31 -8.27
C PRO A 201 -4.36 -4.85 -7.13
N TRP A 202 -4.74 -3.59 -7.14
CA TRP A 202 -5.67 -3.01 -6.15
C TRP A 202 -7.02 -3.73 -6.08
N ALA A 203 -7.43 -4.41 -7.16
CA ALA A 203 -8.69 -5.13 -7.25
C ALA A 203 -8.81 -6.29 -6.24
N VAL A 204 -7.68 -6.79 -5.70
CA VAL A 204 -7.70 -7.83 -4.65
C VAL A 204 -7.89 -7.27 -3.24
N LEU A 205 -7.78 -5.94 -3.06
CA LEU A 205 -7.86 -5.33 -1.73
C LEU A 205 -9.16 -5.66 -0.97
N PRO A 206 -10.36 -5.66 -1.58
CA PRO A 206 -11.59 -6.04 -0.89
C PRO A 206 -11.50 -7.36 -0.13
N ASP A 207 -10.98 -8.39 -0.79
CA ASP A 207 -10.84 -9.72 -0.21
C ASP A 207 -9.77 -9.74 0.89
N LEU A 208 -8.67 -9.01 0.69
CA LEU A 208 -7.57 -8.98 1.63
C LEU A 208 -7.88 -8.22 2.94
N VAL A 209 -8.70 -7.18 2.87
CA VAL A 209 -9.01 -6.33 4.04
C VAL A 209 -10.25 -6.82 4.82
N THR A 210 -11.07 -7.68 4.22
CA THR A 210 -12.22 -8.26 4.90
C THR A 210 -11.75 -9.14 6.07
N GLY A 211 -12.32 -8.91 7.24
CA GLY A 211 -11.93 -9.51 8.51
C GLY A 211 -10.81 -8.78 9.26
N LEU A 212 -10.24 -7.71 8.70
CA LEU A 212 -9.28 -6.86 9.41
C LEU A 212 -9.98 -5.81 10.27
N GLU A 213 -9.33 -5.42 11.36
CA GLU A 213 -9.71 -4.22 12.11
C GLU A 213 -9.39 -2.95 11.31
N LEU A 214 -10.23 -1.92 11.44
CA LEU A 214 -10.10 -0.64 10.76
C LEU A 214 -8.71 0.01 10.98
N ALA A 215 -8.16 -0.13 12.18
CA ALA A 215 -6.82 0.37 12.51
C ALA A 215 -5.71 -0.30 11.68
N SER A 216 -5.92 -1.56 11.29
CA SER A 216 -4.96 -2.35 10.51
C SER A 216 -5.07 -2.12 9.01
N VAL A 217 -6.23 -1.69 8.49
CA VAL A 217 -6.48 -1.54 7.04
C VAL A 217 -5.45 -0.62 6.37
N ARG A 218 -5.18 0.55 6.95
CA ARG A 218 -4.21 1.49 6.36
C ARG A 218 -2.78 0.95 6.36
N LEU A 219 -2.40 0.23 7.41
CA LEU A 219 -1.08 -0.42 7.50
C LEU A 219 -0.98 -1.58 6.51
N ALA A 220 -2.04 -2.38 6.37
CA ALA A 220 -2.13 -3.47 5.40
C ALA A 220 -1.94 -2.94 3.97
N VAL A 221 -2.72 -1.93 3.57
CA VAL A 221 -2.63 -1.29 2.24
C VAL A 221 -1.24 -0.70 2.00
N ALA A 222 -0.67 0.04 2.96
CA ALA A 222 0.67 0.62 2.82
C ALA A 222 1.81 -0.42 2.79
N SER A 223 1.57 -1.60 3.37
CA SER A 223 2.54 -2.70 3.33
C SER A 223 2.60 -3.41 1.98
N LEU A 224 1.52 -3.35 1.18
CA LEU A 224 1.46 -3.92 -0.15
C LEU A 224 2.17 -3.01 -1.17
N ASP A 225 2.80 -3.59 -2.17
CA ASP A 225 3.39 -2.87 -3.31
C ASP A 225 2.33 -2.72 -4.39
N LEU A 226 1.34 -1.85 -4.17
CA LEU A 226 0.21 -1.73 -5.09
C LEU A 226 0.64 -1.17 -6.44
N GLU A 227 0.05 -1.71 -7.51
CA GLU A 227 0.25 -1.22 -8.86
C GLU A 227 -0.02 0.29 -8.93
N PRO A 228 0.93 1.08 -9.43
CA PRO A 228 0.71 2.51 -9.59
C PRO A 228 -0.44 2.73 -10.58
N HIS A 229 -1.44 3.48 -10.16
CA HIS A 229 -2.41 4.01 -11.12
C HIS A 229 -1.73 5.03 -12.02
N PRO A 230 -2.09 5.09 -13.32
CA PRO A 230 -1.71 6.18 -14.19
C PRO A 230 -2.46 7.46 -13.75
N ALA A 231 -2.06 8.02 -12.62
CA ALA A 231 -2.58 9.28 -12.12
C ALA A 231 -1.90 10.42 -12.89
N VAL A 232 -2.72 11.18 -13.61
CA VAL A 232 -2.45 12.53 -14.15
C VAL A 232 -1.53 12.56 -15.39
N GLN A 233 -2.12 12.37 -16.57
CA GLN A 233 -1.66 13.14 -17.74
C GLN A 233 -1.86 14.62 -17.38
N ALA A 234 -0.75 15.37 -17.28
CA ALA A 234 -0.81 16.81 -17.06
C ALA A 234 -1.67 17.43 -18.17
N VAL A 235 -2.80 18.03 -17.78
CA VAL A 235 -3.56 18.90 -18.67
C VAL A 235 -2.67 20.11 -18.94
N GLY A 236 -2.10 20.17 -20.14
CA GLY A 236 -1.44 21.37 -20.63
C GLY A 236 -2.49 22.47 -20.69
N HIS A 237 -2.43 23.43 -19.79
CA HIS A 237 -3.10 24.70 -19.97
C HIS A 237 -2.36 25.46 -21.07
N GLY A 238 -2.84 25.33 -22.30
CA GLY A 238 -2.54 26.24 -23.41
C GLY A 238 -3.48 27.45 -23.38
#